data_AF-A0A5E7ZJ63-F1
#
_entry.id   AF-A0A5E7ZJ63-F1
#
_cell.length_a   1.000
_cell.length_b   1.000
_cell.length_c   1.000
_cell.angle_alpha   90.00
_cell.angle_beta   90.00
_cell.angle_gamma   90.00
#
_symmetry.space_group_name_H-M   'P 1'
#
loop_
_entity.id
_entity.type
_entity.pdbx_description
1 polymer ?
#
loop_
_entity_poly.entity_id
_entity_poly.type
_entity_poly.pdbx_seq_one_letter_code
_entity_poly.pdbx_strand_id
1 'polypeptide(L)' 'MKTLLWLFLLPGDLVRRKIGITVEEDGGLIRSFVNMCFWGAVTLLIALKFYG' A
#
# COMPACT_ATOMS: atom_id res chain seq x y z
N MET A 1 9.27 15.47 -1.27
CA MET A 1 8.91 14.27 -2.07
C MET A 1 9.10 12.95 -1.33
N LYS A 2 10.23 12.70 -0.64
CA LYS A 2 10.51 11.39 -0.02
C LYS A 2 9.47 10.93 1.02
N THR A 3 8.93 11.84 1.82
CA THR A 3 7.97 11.52 2.89
C THR A 3 6.62 11.03 2.36
N LEU A 4 6.10 11.66 1.30
CA LEU A 4 4.81 11.29 0.71
C LEU A 4 4.87 9.90 0.05
N LEU A 5 5.97 9.64 -0.69
CA LEU A 5 6.20 8.34 -1.30
C LEU A 5 6.37 7.24 -0.24
N TRP A 6 7.10 7.53 0.84
CA TRP A 6 7.24 6.61 1.96
C TRP A 6 5.89 6.28 2.61
N LEU A 7 5.05 7.30 2.85
CA LEU A 7 3.71 7.11 3.40
C LEU A 7 2.84 6.26 2.45
N PHE A 8 2.92 6.51 1.15
CA PHE A 8 2.20 5.75 0.14
C PHE A 8 2.62 4.27 0.12
N LEU A 9 3.92 3.98 0.35
CA LEU A 9 4.44 2.61 0.34
C LEU A 9 4.30 1.88 1.69
N LEU A 10 4.05 2.61 2.77
CA LEU A 10 4.05 2.12 4.14
C LEU A 10 3.13 0.90 4.39
N PRO A 11 1.87 0.85 3.91
CA PRO A 11 0.99 -0.29 4.19
C PRO A 11 1.58 -1.62 3.69
N GLY A 12 2.05 -1.64 2.44
CA GLY A 12 2.69 -2.81 1.84
C GLY A 12 4.04 -3.15 2.47
N ASP A 13 4.81 -2.14 2.88
CA ASP A 13 6.05 -2.36 3.62
C ASP A 13 5.81 -3.00 5.00
N LEU A 14 4.74 -2.63 5.71
CA LEU A 14 4.37 -3.24 6.98
C LEU A 14 3.98 -4.70 6.81
N VAL A 15 3.16 -5.01 5.79
CA VAL A 15 2.72 -6.39 5.53
C VAL A 15 3.88 -7.28 5.08
N ARG A 16 4.72 -6.85 4.13
CA ARG A 16 5.86 -7.66 3.69
C ARG A 16 6.81 -7.98 4.84
N ARG A 17 7.05 -7.01 5.74
CA ARG A 17 7.91 -7.20 6.92
C ARG A 17 7.29 -8.20 7.90
N LYS A 18 5.97 -8.18 8.06
CA LYS A 18 5.25 -9.11 8.93
C LYS A 18 5.31 -10.56 8.42
N ILE A 19 5.29 -10.75 7.10
CA ILE A 19 5.38 -12.09 6.48
C ILE A 19 6.82 -12.53 6.21
N GLY A 20 7.81 -11.68 6.51
CA GLY A 20 9.23 -12.01 6.38
C GLY A 20 9.77 -12.04 4.95
N ILE A 21 9.11 -11.40 3.99
CA ILE A 21 9.53 -11.36 2.57
C ILE A 21 10.22 -10.02 2.26
N THR A 22 11.40 -10.11 1.65
CA THR A 22 12.18 -8.98 1.14
C THR A 22 11.70 -8.55 -0.26
N VAL A 23 12.03 -7.33 -0.68
CA VAL A 23 11.61 -6.82 -2.01
C VAL A 23 12.38 -7.55 -3.12
N GLU A 24 13.57 -8.02 -2.81
CA GLU A 24 14.47 -8.73 -3.70
C GLU A 24 13.96 -10.15 -4.01
N GLU A 25 13.28 -10.79 -3.04
CA GLU A 25 12.72 -12.14 -3.17
C GLU A 25 11.47 -12.20 -4.07
N ASP A 26 10.60 -11.18 -4.00
CA ASP A 26 9.31 -11.17 -4.73
C ASP A 26 9.19 -10.06 -5.77
N GLY A 27 10.27 -9.30 -6.02
CA GLY A 27 10.27 -8.15 -6.91
C GLY A 27 9.41 -6.97 -6.41
N GLY A 28 9.00 -6.97 -5.15
CA GLY A 28 8.09 -5.99 -4.57
C GLY A 28 6.62 -6.23 -4.87
N LEU A 29 6.24 -7.45 -5.25
CA LEU A 29 4.87 -7.84 -5.59
C LEU A 29 3.93 -7.67 -4.39
N ILE A 30 4.28 -8.19 -3.22
CA ILE A 30 3.46 -8.10 -2.00
C ILE A 30 3.25 -6.64 -1.61
N ARG A 31 4.31 -5.83 -1.63
CA ARG A 31 4.21 -4.40 -1.32
C ARG A 31 3.22 -3.71 -2.26
N SER A 32 3.33 -3.97 -3.56
CA SER A 32 2.51 -3.32 -4.59
C SER A 32 1.05 -3.76 -4.49
N PHE A 33 0.78 -5.05 -4.30
CA PHE A 33 -0.56 -5.60 -4.13
C PHE A 33 -1.26 -5.00 -2.92
N VAL A 34 -0.61 -5.01 -1.75
CA VAL A 34 -1.18 -4.46 -0.52
C VAL A 34 -1.42 -2.96 -0.64
N ASN A 35 -0.49 -2.21 -1.24
CA ASN A 35 -0.68 -0.77 -1.45
C ASN A 35 -1.86 -0.50 -2.39
N MET A 36 -2.03 -1.27 -3.47
CA MET A 36 -3.15 -1.15 -4.39
C MET A 36 -4.48 -1.41 -3.68
N CYS A 37 -4.60 -2.49 -2.89
CA CYS A 37 -5.81 -2.79 -2.14
C CYS A 37 -6.11 -1.73 -1.08
N PHE A 38 -5.11 -1.33 -0.29
CA PHE A 38 -5.29 -0.37 0.80
C PHE A 38 -5.72 1.01 0.26
N TRP A 39 -4.95 1.57 -0.69
CA TRP A 39 -5.26 2.89 -1.22
C TRP A 39 -6.51 2.87 -2.10
N GLY A 40 -6.77 1.78 -2.83
CA GLY A 40 -8.02 1.61 -3.56
C GLY A 40 -9.25 1.61 -2.65
N ALA A 41 -9.18 0.94 -1.50
CA ALA A 41 -10.25 0.98 -0.50
C ALA A 41 -10.41 2.37 0.12
N VAL A 42 -9.30 3.01 0.51
CA VAL A 42 -9.32 4.37 1.08
C VAL A 42 -9.92 5.38 0.11
N THR A 43 -9.49 5.39 -1.15
CA THR A 43 -10.01 6.33 -2.15
C THR A 43 -11.47 6.07 -2.47
N LEU A 44 -11.89 4.79 -2.57
CA LEU A 44 -13.30 4.44 -2.74
C LEU A 44 -14.16 4.92 -1.56
N LEU A 45 -13.72 4.69 -0.32
CA LEU A 45 -14.45 5.14 0.87
C LEU A 45 -14.58 6.66 0.92
N ILE A 46 -13.52 7.39 0.56
CA ILE A 46 -13.56 8.85 0.44
C ILE A 46 -14.55 9.25 -0.65
N ALA A 47 -14.50 8.61 -1.82
CA ALA A 47 -15.40 8.91 -2.92
C ALA A 47 -16.87 8.71 -2.52
N LEU A 48 -17.20 7.57 -1.90
CA LEU A 48 -18.55 7.28 -1.41
C LEU A 48 -19.01 8.28 -0.36
N LYS A 49 -18.12 8.77 0.51
CA LYS A 49 -18.47 9.75 1.54
C LYS A 49 -18.82 11.13 0.98
N PHE A 50 -18.15 11.57 -0.08
CA PHE A 50 -18.28 12.94 -0.61
C PHE A 50 -19.13 13.04 -1.88
N TYR A 51 -19.31 11.93 -2.61
CA TYR A 51 -19.98 11.91 -3.92
C TYR A 51 -21.02 10.78 -4.05
N GLY A 52 -21.19 9.96 -3.01
CA GLY A 52 -22.21 8.90 -2.96
C GLY A 52 -23.50 9.32 -2.26
#